data_AF-A0A258E401-F1
#
_entry.id   AF-A0A258E401-F1
#
_cell.length_a   1.000
_cell.length_b   1.000
_cell.length_c   1.000
_cell.angle_alpha   90.00
_cell.angle_beta   90.00
_cell.angle_gamma   90.00
#
_symmetry.space_group_name_H-M   'P 1'
#
loop_
_entity.id
_entity.type
_entity.pdbx_description
1 polymer ?
#
loop_
_entity_poly.entity_id
_entity_poly.type
_entity_poly.pdbx_seq_one_letter_code
_entity_poly.pdbx_strand_id
1 'polypeptide(L)'
;MPAAAALAAASAGLMFINGLGAISGPIITGWMMETIGSAGFFLFMAILFAILAVYGAWRMTQRRGTPEATSGFTPVSPTASVVSVEAAAMVDA
;
A
#
# COMPACT_ATOMS: atom_id res chain seq x y z
N MET A 1 14.75 -4.59 19.30
CA MET A 1 13.78 -5.11 18.30
C MET A 1 12.53 -4.21 18.08
N PRO A 2 12.61 -2.87 17.94
CA PRO A 2 11.40 -2.05 17.71
C PRO A 2 10.93 -1.99 16.24
N ALA A 3 11.84 -2.10 15.26
CA ALA A 3 11.49 -1.96 13.84
C ALA A 3 10.61 -3.11 13.29
N ALA A 4 10.88 -4.35 13.72
CA ALA A 4 10.08 -5.52 13.32
C ALA A 4 8.63 -5.45 13.86
N ALA A 5 8.46 -4.94 15.08
CA ALA A 5 7.13 -4.76 15.68
C ALA A 5 6.31 -3.67 14.94
N ALA A 6 6.95 -2.60 14.48
CA ALA A 6 6.29 -1.55 13.71
C ALA A 6 5.81 -2.05 12.33
N LEU A 7 6.62 -2.87 11.64
CA LEU A 7 6.22 -3.47 10.36
C LEU A 7 5.07 -4.48 10.54
N ALA A 8 5.12 -5.30 11.59
CA ALA A 8 4.05 -6.22 11.94
C ALA A 8 2.72 -5.46 12.23
N ALA A 9 2.78 -4.39 13.02
CA ALA A 9 1.62 -3.56 13.32
C ALA A 9 1.04 -2.85 12.08
N ALA A 10 1.90 -2.30 11.21
CA ALA A 10 1.47 -1.68 9.95
C ALA A 10 0.82 -2.70 9.00
N SER A 11 1.34 -3.91 8.94
CA SER A 11 0.82 -4.98 8.08
C SER A 11 -0.52 -5.53 8.58
N ALA A 12 -0.72 -5.62 9.90
CA ALA A 12 -1.96 -6.10 10.49
C ALA A 12 -3.18 -5.25 10.09
N GLY A 13 -3.02 -3.92 10.07
CA GLY A 13 -4.08 -3.00 9.65
C GLY A 13 -4.47 -3.17 8.18
N LEU A 14 -3.48 -3.34 7.29
CA LEU A 14 -3.73 -3.55 5.86
C LEU A 14 -4.46 -4.89 5.59
N MET A 15 -4.06 -5.96 6.29
CA MET A 15 -4.70 -7.28 6.19
C MET A 15 -6.15 -7.24 6.69
N PHE A 16 -6.42 -6.50 7.77
CA PHE A 16 -7.78 -6.31 8.28
C PHE A 16 -8.69 -5.64 7.26
N ILE A 17 -8.23 -4.57 6.61
CA ILE A 17 -8.99 -3.86 5.57
C ILE A 17 -9.24 -4.77 4.37
N ASN A 18 -8.25 -5.58 3.97
CA ASN A 18 -8.43 -6.56 2.89
C ASN A 18 -9.53 -7.59 3.24
N GLY A 19 -9.52 -8.13 4.46
CA GLY A 19 -10.55 -9.04 4.95
C GLY A 19 -11.94 -8.41 4.97
N LEU A 20 -12.06 -7.15 5.44
CA LEU A 20 -13.32 -6.41 5.41
C LEU A 20 -13.85 -6.26 3.97
N GLY A 21 -12.98 -5.92 3.02
CA GLY A 21 -13.34 -5.85 1.60
C GLY A 21 -13.78 -7.19 1.02
N ALA A 22 -13.14 -8.29 1.42
CA ALA A 22 -13.49 -9.63 0.95
C ALA A 22 -14.88 -10.10 1.43
N ILE A 23 -15.30 -9.70 2.64
CA ILE A 23 -16.63 -10.03 3.18
C ILE A 23 -17.70 -9.09 2.60
N SER A 24 -17.44 -7.78 2.59
CA SER A 24 -18.41 -6.78 2.14
C SER A 24 -18.59 -6.78 0.61
N GLY A 25 -17.54 -7.08 -0.15
CA GLY A 25 -17.53 -7.04 -1.61
C GLY A 25 -18.64 -7.88 -2.26
N PRO A 26 -18.72 -9.20 -1.99
CA PRO A 26 -19.75 -10.06 -2.55
C PRO A 26 -21.17 -9.66 -2.14
N ILE A 27 -21.37 -9.17 -0.91
CA ILE A 27 -22.68 -8.75 -0.41
C ILE A 27 -23.18 -7.54 -1.20
N ILE A 28 -22.35 -6.50 -1.32
CA ILE A 28 -22.71 -5.28 -2.07
C ILE A 28 -22.85 -5.59 -3.57
N THR A 29 -21.92 -6.38 -4.12
CA THR A 29 -21.95 -6.77 -5.53
C THR A 29 -23.20 -7.57 -5.85
N GLY A 30 -23.58 -8.54 -5.02
CA GLY A 30 -24.79 -9.33 -5.18
C GLY A 30 -26.04 -8.46 -5.18
N TRP A 31 -26.16 -7.53 -4.23
CA TRP A 31 -27.26 -6.57 -4.16
C TRP A 31 -27.32 -5.64 -5.40
N MET A 32 -26.17 -5.17 -5.88
CA MET A 32 -26.11 -4.37 -7.11
C MET A 32 -26.50 -5.18 -8.34
N MET A 33 -26.11 -6.45 -8.40
CA MET A 33 -26.47 -7.35 -9.51
C MET A 33 -27.97 -7.72 -9.49
N GLU A 34 -28.60 -7.77 -8.31
CA GLU A 34 -30.04 -7.96 -8.17
C GLU A 34 -30.82 -6.72 -8.64
N THR A 35 -30.37 -5.52 -8.28
CA THR A 35 -31.10 -4.27 -8.55
C THR A 35 -30.88 -3.71 -9.96
N ILE A 36 -29.65 -3.77 -10.48
CA ILE A 36 -29.26 -3.19 -11.78
C ILE A 36 -29.12 -4.27 -12.87
N GLY A 37 -29.06 -5.55 -12.47
CA GLY A 37 -28.70 -6.66 -13.35
C GLY A 37 -27.20 -6.87 -13.43
N SER A 38 -26.72 -7.67 -14.40
CA SER A 38 -25.30 -8.04 -14.53
C SER A 38 -24.34 -6.85 -14.67
N ALA A 39 -24.83 -5.70 -15.18
CA ALA A 39 -24.07 -4.46 -15.26
C ALA A 39 -23.70 -3.87 -13.89
N GLY A 40 -24.40 -4.25 -12.81
CA GLY A 40 -24.16 -3.78 -11.44
C GLY A 40 -22.74 -4.05 -10.94
N PHE A 41 -22.12 -5.16 -11.35
CA PHE A 41 -20.70 -5.45 -11.03
C PHE A 41 -19.74 -4.40 -11.60
N PHE A 42 -19.93 -4.02 -12.87
CA PHE A 42 -19.08 -3.02 -13.51
C PHE A 42 -19.30 -1.63 -12.92
N LEU A 43 -20.54 -1.29 -12.55
CA LEU A 43 -20.83 -0.04 -11.85
C LEU A 43 -20.14 -0.01 -10.47
N PHE A 44 -20.19 -1.11 -9.71
CA PHE A 44 -19.50 -1.21 -8.42
C PHE A 44 -17.99 -0.96 -8.57
N MET A 45 -17.36 -1.61 -9.55
CA MET A 45 -15.94 -1.41 -9.85
C MET A 45 -15.64 0.03 -10.28
N ALA A 46 -16.48 0.63 -11.12
CA ALA A 46 -16.32 2.02 -11.55
C ALA A 46 -16.37 2.98 -10.36
N ILE A 47 -17.27 2.77 -9.39
CA ILE A 47 -17.36 3.57 -8.17
C ILE A 47 -16.10 3.41 -7.32
N LEU A 48 -15.62 2.19 -7.09
CA LEU A 48 -14.39 1.94 -6.32
C LEU A 48 -13.18 2.63 -6.94
N PHE A 49 -13.01 2.51 -8.27
CA PHE A 49 -11.93 3.17 -8.99
C PHE A 49 -12.08 4.69 -8.99
N ALA A 50 -13.31 5.22 -9.11
CA ALA A 50 -13.54 6.66 -9.04
C ALA A 50 -13.16 7.23 -7.68
N ILE A 51 -13.52 6.55 -6.57
CA ILE A 51 -13.12 6.94 -5.22
C ILE A 51 -11.59 6.96 -5.10
N LEU A 52 -10.91 5.91 -5.58
CA LEU A 52 -9.45 5.82 -5.55
C LEU A 52 -8.80 6.90 -6.41
N ALA A 53 -9.34 7.19 -7.59
CA ALA A 53 -8.84 8.22 -8.51
C ALA A 53 -8.99 9.62 -7.90
N VAL A 54 -10.14 9.94 -7.30
CA VAL A 54 -10.38 11.21 -6.60
C VAL A 54 -9.41 11.36 -5.43
N TYR A 55 -9.25 10.31 -4.61
CA TYR A 55 -8.28 10.31 -3.53
C TYR A 55 -6.85 10.50 -4.05
N GLY A 56 -6.47 9.81 -5.13
CA GLY A 56 -5.16 9.92 -5.75
C GLY A 56 -4.88 11.33 -6.26
N ALA A 57 -5.82 11.95 -6.97
CA ALA A 57 -5.71 13.31 -7.47
C ALA A 57 -5.59 14.33 -6.32
N TRP A 58 -6.42 14.19 -5.28
CA TRP A 58 -6.32 15.02 -4.07
C TRP A 58 -4.98 14.82 -3.35
N ARG A 59 -4.52 13.58 -3.20
CA ARG A 59 -3.24 13.21 -2.57
C ARG A 59 -2.05 13.81 -3.31
N MET A 60 -2.07 13.81 -4.64
CA MET A 60 -1.02 14.44 -5.46
C MET A 60 -0.95 15.94 -5.20
N THR A 61 -2.10 16.59 -5.02
CA THR A 61 -2.17 18.04 -4.73
C THR A 61 -1.62 18.38 -3.34
N GLN A 62 -1.75 17.46 -2.39
CA GLN A 62 -1.32 17.66 -1.01
C GLN A 62 0.15 17.33 -0.76
N ARG A 63 0.80 16.64 -1.70
CA ARG A 63 2.23 16.32 -1.62
C ARG A 63 3.07 17.57 -1.93
N ARG A 64 3.24 18.45 -0.93
CA ARG A 64 4.30 19.47 -0.96
C ARG A 64 5.64 18.75 -1.06
N GLY A 65 6.49 19.16 -2.00
CA GLY A 65 7.81 18.56 -2.22
C GLY A 65 8.56 18.48 -0.91
N THR A 66 8.71 17.27 -0.38
CA THR A 66 9.67 17.01 0.69
C THR A 66 11.04 17.36 0.10
N PRO A 67 11.88 18.17 0.79
CA PRO A 67 13.28 18.29 0.40
C PRO A 67 13.83 16.88 0.22
N GLU A 68 14.69 16.66 -0.77
CA GLU A 68 15.41 15.40 -0.91
C GLU A 68 16.13 15.11 0.41
N ALA A 69 15.47 14.35 1.28
CA ALA A 69 16.16 13.50 2.22
C ALA A 69 16.75 12.41 1.33
N THR A 70 17.86 12.73 0.66
CA THR A 70 18.82 11.73 0.22
C THR A 70 19.27 11.03 1.51
N SER A 71 18.49 10.05 1.93
CA SER A 71 18.99 9.02 2.84
C SER A 71 20.29 8.55 2.23
N GLY A 72 21.40 8.65 2.97
CA GLY A 72 22.71 8.23 2.51
C GLY A 72 22.59 6.87 1.84
N PHE A 73 22.68 6.84 0.51
CA PHE A 73 22.63 5.59 -0.21
C PHE A 73 24.06 5.09 -0.23
N THR A 74 24.36 4.09 0.59
CA THR A 74 25.64 3.39 0.52
C THR A 74 25.52 2.35 -0.60
N PRO A 75 26.14 2.57 -1.78
CA PRO A 75 26.06 1.61 -2.86
C PRO A 75 26.78 0.32 -2.45
N VAL A 76 26.00 -0.74 -2.27
CA VAL A 76 26.53 -2.09 -2.04
C VAL A 76 26.47 -2.84 -3.36
N SER A 77 27.58 -3.47 -3.76
CA SER A 77 27.62 -4.27 -4.99
C SER A 77 26.58 -5.41 -4.92
N PRO A 78 25.86 -5.74 -5.99
CA PRO A 78 25.00 -6.93 -6.04
C PRO A 78 25.76 -8.24 -5.81
N THR A 79 27.07 -8.24 -6.02
CA THR A 79 27.98 -9.37 -5.73
C THR A 79 28.63 -9.28 -4.36
N ALA A 80 28.26 -8.29 -3.54
CA ALA A 80 28.78 -8.13 -2.19
C ALA A 80 28.40 -9.34 -1.34
N SER A 81 29.33 -9.78 -0.51
CA SER A 81 29.09 -10.81 0.49
C SER A 81 28.10 -10.29 1.55
N VAL A 82 27.32 -11.19 2.14
CA VAL A 82 26.42 -10.89 3.26
C VAL A 82 27.17 -10.14 4.38
N VAL A 83 28.43 -10.52 4.66
CA VAL A 83 29.28 -9.87 5.66
C VAL A 83 29.62 -8.42 5.29
N SER A 84 29.84 -8.12 4.01
CA SER A 84 30.09 -6.74 3.56
C SER A 84 28.84 -5.86 3.60
N VAL A 85 27.65 -6.45 3.42
CA VAL A 85 26.36 -5.75 3.59
C VAL A 85 26.13 -5.39 5.06
N GLU A 86 26.39 -6.32 5.97
CA GLU A 86 26.28 -6.08 7.42
C GLU A 86 27.30 -5.06 7.92
N ALA A 87 28.55 -5.14 7.47
CA ALA A 87 29.59 -4.17 7.82
C ALA A 87 29.26 -2.75 7.32
N ALA A 88 28.72 -2.62 6.10
CA ALA A 88 28.26 -1.34 5.58
C ALA A 88 27.11 -0.76 6.42
N ALA A 89 26.17 -1.59 6.87
CA ALA A 89 25.06 -1.17 7.74
C ALA A 89 25.52 -0.78 9.16
N MET A 90 26.62 -1.35 9.67
CA MET A 90 27.20 -1.01 10.98
C MET A 90 28.01 0.29 10.98
N VAL A 91 28.62 0.67 9.87
CA VAL A 91 29.40 1.92 9.75
C VAL A 91 28.50 3.16 9.67
N ASP A 92 27.26 2.98 9.21
CA ASP A 92 26.26 4.04 9.04
C ASP A 92 25.27 4.16 10.22
N ALA A 93 25.49 3.39 11.30
CA ALA A 93 24.69 3.37 12.53
C ALA A 93 25.38 4.10 13.69
#